data_AF-A0A2G5VDC7-F1
#
_entry.id   AF-A0A2G5VDC7-F1
#
_cell.length_a   1.000
_cell.length_b   1.000
_cell.length_c   1.000
_cell.angle_alpha   90.00
_cell.angle_beta   90.00
_cell.angle_gamma   90.00
#
_symmetry.space_group_name_H-M   'P 1'
#
loop_
_entity.id
_entity.type
_entity.pdbx_description
1 polymer ?
#
loop_
_entity_poly.entity_id
_entity_poly.type
_entity_poly.pdbx_seq_one_letter_code
_entity_poly.pdbx_strand_id
1 'polypeptide(L)'
;MANHGPSYGLSRELQKKNDARFVLEEAIEVLTWIENVTGERFSFDVTTCESSTDVSNLLKDGVMLCKLIEKLDPQCRVVYNKKPKMAFPMMENISNFLAAAKRFGVMEISCFQTVDLYENKQCYKVS
;
A
#
# COMPACT_ATOMS: atom_id res chain seq x y z
N MET A 1 -16.75 30.40 10.24
CA MET A 1 -15.52 30.73 9.48
C MET A 1 -14.37 30.04 10.20
N ALA A 2 -13.91 28.89 9.71
CA ALA A 2 -12.84 28.12 10.34
C ALA A 2 -11.60 28.21 9.44
N ASN A 3 -10.54 28.81 9.99
CA ASN A 3 -9.27 29.06 9.33
C ASN A 3 -8.58 27.75 8.97
N HIS A 4 -8.41 27.49 7.67
CA HIS A 4 -7.39 26.57 7.18
C HIS A 4 -6.29 27.41 6.52
N GLY A 5 -5.26 27.75 7.30
CA GLY A 5 -4.03 28.35 6.76
C GLY A 5 -3.26 27.32 5.91
N PRO A 6 -2.48 27.74 4.91
CA PRO A 6 -1.79 26.82 4.01
C PRO A 6 -0.72 26.04 4.78
N SER A 7 -0.99 24.76 5.03
CA SER A 7 -0.12 23.83 5.78
C SER A 7 1.01 23.28 4.89
N TYR A 8 1.77 24.15 4.25
CA TYR A 8 2.76 23.78 3.23
C TYR A 8 4.15 23.43 3.81
N GLY A 9 4.49 23.89 5.01
CA GLY A 9 5.78 23.60 5.66
C GLY A 9 5.82 22.23 6.34
N LEU A 10 4.87 21.99 7.25
CA LEU A 10 4.83 20.79 8.09
C LEU A 10 4.67 19.49 7.27
N SER A 11 3.87 19.54 6.20
CA SER A 11 3.63 18.39 5.31
C SER A 11 4.89 17.98 4.54
N ARG A 12 5.69 18.96 4.10
CA ARG A 12 6.92 18.73 3.32
C ARG A 12 8.05 18.17 4.19
N GLU A 13 8.14 18.61 5.44
CA GLU A 13 9.10 18.08 6.41
C GLU A 13 8.77 16.65 6.84
N LEU A 14 7.48 16.33 7.00
CA LEU A 14 7.02 14.97 7.27
C LEU A 14 7.36 14.02 6.12
N GLN A 15 7.13 14.46 4.88
CA GLN A 15 7.40 13.67 3.69
C GLN A 15 8.90 13.38 3.53
N LYS A 16 9.77 14.39 3.76
CA LYS A 16 11.23 14.18 3.78
C LYS A 16 11.68 13.18 4.83
N LYS A 17 11.07 13.18 6.02
CA LYS A 17 11.41 12.21 7.09
C LYS A 17 10.93 10.80 6.75
N ASN A 18 9.81 10.69 6.04
CA ASN A 18 9.30 9.42 5.54
C ASN A 18 10.22 8.88 4.43
N ASP A 19 10.55 9.69 3.42
CA ASP A 19 11.48 9.29 2.35
C ASP A 19 12.86 8.92 2.90
N ALA A 20 13.31 9.56 3.99
CA ALA A 20 14.57 9.18 4.64
C ALA A 20 14.53 7.82 5.36
N ARG A 21 13.34 7.29 5.66
CA ARG A 21 13.15 5.95 6.26
C ARG A 21 12.78 4.89 5.24
N PHE A 22 12.36 5.31 4.04
CA PHE A 22 12.00 4.43 2.97
C PHE A 22 13.27 3.82 2.36
N VAL A 23 13.37 2.50 2.43
CA VAL A 23 14.46 1.76 1.79
C VAL A 23 13.90 1.16 0.51
N LEU A 24 14.34 1.71 -0.63
CA LEU A 24 13.86 1.31 -1.94
C LEU A 24 14.13 -0.17 -2.23
N GLU A 25 15.29 -0.69 -1.80
CA GLU A 25 15.65 -2.09 -1.99
C GLU A 25 14.70 -3.05 -1.25
N GLU A 26 14.33 -2.74 0.00
CA GLU A 26 13.34 -3.53 0.76
C GLU A 26 11.97 -3.48 0.07
N ALA A 27 11.56 -2.30 -0.41
CA ALA A 27 10.30 -2.15 -1.12
C ALA A 27 10.24 -2.99 -2.41
N ILE A 28 11.33 -3.02 -3.19
CA ILE A 28 11.45 -3.84 -4.40
C ILE A 28 11.41 -5.33 -4.05
N GLU A 29 12.07 -5.74 -2.97
CA GLU A 29 12.03 -7.12 -2.49
C GLU A 29 10.60 -7.54 -2.10
N VAL A 30 9.88 -6.69 -1.36
CA VAL A 30 8.47 -6.91 -0.99
C VAL A 30 7.60 -7.02 -2.24
N LEU A 31 7.72 -6.11 -3.20
CA LEU A 31 6.96 -6.17 -4.45
C LEU A 31 7.24 -7.48 -5.22
N THR A 32 8.52 -7.85 -5.35
CA THR A 32 8.94 -9.09 -6.00
C THR A 32 8.36 -10.32 -5.28
N TRP A 33 8.35 -10.30 -3.95
CA TRP A 33 7.74 -11.35 -3.14
C TRP A 33 6.22 -11.45 -3.39
N ILE A 34 5.52 -10.31 -3.46
CA ILE A 34 4.08 -10.28 -3.78
C ILE A 34 3.83 -10.90 -5.16
N GLU A 35 4.63 -10.60 -6.18
CA GLU A 35 4.48 -11.22 -7.50
C GLU A 35 4.68 -12.74 -7.45
N ASN A 36 5.70 -13.19 -6.72
CA ASN A 36 6.00 -14.61 -6.58
C ASN A 36 4.89 -15.38 -5.85
N VAL A 37 4.31 -14.80 -4.78
CA VAL A 37 3.23 -15.44 -4.02
C VAL A 37 1.91 -15.42 -4.78
N THR A 38 1.60 -14.31 -5.45
CA THR A 38 0.36 -14.18 -6.22
C THR A 38 0.40 -14.95 -7.54
N GLY A 39 1.59 -15.12 -8.11
CA GLY A 39 1.80 -15.63 -9.46
C GLY A 39 1.37 -14.64 -10.55
N GLU A 40 1.15 -13.37 -10.19
CA GLU A 40 0.75 -12.30 -11.10
C GLU A 40 1.82 -11.20 -11.12
N ARG A 41 2.03 -10.61 -12.30
CA ARG A 41 2.95 -9.48 -12.46
C ARG A 41 2.22 -8.17 -12.23
N PHE A 42 2.92 -7.20 -11.68
CA PHE A 42 2.46 -5.82 -11.62
C PHE A 42 2.33 -5.21 -13.02
N SER A 43 1.60 -4.09 -13.11
CA SER A 43 1.44 -3.36 -14.38
C SER A 43 2.75 -2.77 -14.91
N PHE A 44 3.72 -2.53 -14.03
CA PHE A 44 5.05 -2.02 -14.37
C PHE A 44 6.11 -2.90 -13.71
N ASP A 45 7.31 -2.86 -14.27
CA ASP A 45 8.45 -3.60 -13.73
C ASP A 45 8.87 -3.04 -12.37
N VAL A 46 8.78 -3.86 -11.33
CA VAL A 46 9.11 -3.49 -9.95
C VAL A 46 10.57 -3.04 -9.79
N THR A 47 11.48 -3.52 -10.64
CA THR A 47 12.91 -3.15 -10.63
C THR A 47 13.17 -1.75 -11.17
N THR A 48 12.18 -1.15 -11.84
CA THR A 48 12.27 0.22 -12.37
C THR A 48 11.75 1.27 -11.39
N CYS A 49 11.32 0.86 -10.19
CA CYS A 49 10.92 1.81 -9.15
C CYS A 49 12.13 2.62 -8.69
N GLU A 50 12.04 3.95 -8.75
CA GLU A 50 13.10 4.86 -8.28
C GLU A 50 12.69 5.60 -7.01
N SER A 51 11.40 5.55 -6.64
CA SER A 51 10.85 6.31 -5.52
C SER A 51 9.75 5.58 -4.75
N SER A 52 9.48 6.06 -3.53
CA SER A 52 8.33 5.66 -2.71
C SER A 52 6.99 5.84 -3.43
N THR A 53 6.92 6.79 -4.37
CA THR A 53 5.72 7.09 -5.15
C THR A 53 5.43 5.99 -6.16
N ASP A 54 6.46 5.41 -6.77
CA ASP A 54 6.29 4.34 -7.74
C ASP A 54 5.76 3.08 -7.06
N VAL A 55 6.34 2.72 -5.92
CA VAL A 55 5.89 1.61 -5.07
C VAL A 55 4.45 1.82 -4.59
N SER A 56 4.15 3.02 -4.07
CA SER A 56 2.79 3.37 -3.65
C SER A 56 1.81 3.22 -4.81
N ASN A 57 2.14 3.71 -6.02
CA ASN A 57 1.28 3.62 -7.19
C ASN A 57 0.99 2.18 -7.62
N LEU A 58 1.96 1.27 -7.50
CA LEU A 58 1.78 -0.15 -7.81
C LEU A 58 0.81 -0.87 -6.88
N LEU A 59 0.75 -0.47 -5.61
CA LEU A 59 -0.10 -1.08 -4.58
C LEU A 59 -1.39 -0.28 -4.34
N LYS A 60 -1.51 0.92 -4.91
CA LYS A 60 -2.58 1.90 -4.64
C LYS A 60 -3.98 1.39 -4.98
N ASP A 61 -4.10 0.50 -5.97
CA ASP A 61 -5.39 -0.05 -6.36
C ASP A 61 -5.94 -1.08 -5.35
N GLY A 62 -5.08 -1.57 -4.44
CA GLY A 62 -5.39 -2.59 -3.43
C GLY A 62 -5.70 -3.98 -4.00
N VAL A 63 -5.65 -4.18 -5.32
CA VAL A 63 -6.03 -5.44 -5.97
C VAL A 63 -5.01 -6.53 -5.68
N MET A 64 -3.72 -6.20 -5.86
CA MET A 64 -2.62 -7.16 -5.60
C MET A 64 -2.54 -7.55 -4.13
N LEU A 65 -2.84 -6.61 -3.22
CA LEU A 65 -2.88 -6.87 -1.79
C LEU A 65 -4.01 -7.84 -1.42
N CYS A 66 -5.22 -7.64 -1.96
CA CYS A 66 -6.32 -8.57 -1.75
C CYS A 66 -6.01 -9.97 -2.30
N LYS A 67 -5.38 -10.07 -3.47
CA LYS A 67 -4.97 -11.36 -4.03
C LYS A 67 -3.91 -12.05 -3.18
N LEU A 68 -2.96 -11.28 -2.63
CA LEU A 68 -1.91 -11.80 -1.76
C LEU A 68 -2.50 -12.52 -0.55
N ILE A 69 -3.45 -11.89 0.17
CA ILE A 69 -4.02 -12.51 1.37
C ILE A 69 -4.88 -13.72 1.05
N GLU A 70 -5.59 -13.74 -0.09
CA GLU A 70 -6.33 -14.94 -0.55
C GLU A 70 -5.39 -16.11 -0.90
N LYS A 71 -4.15 -15.81 -1.31
CA LYS A 71 -3.12 -16.83 -1.59
C LYS A 71 -2.47 -17.35 -0.32
N LEU A 72 -2.23 -16.48 0.66
CA LEU A 72 -1.65 -16.83 1.95
C LEU A 72 -2.64 -17.60 2.82
N ASP A 73 -3.92 -17.27 2.73
CA ASP A 73 -5.01 -17.96 3.43
C ASP A 73 -6.11 -18.38 2.44
N PRO A 74 -6.11 -19.64 1.99
CA PRO A 74 -7.14 -20.16 1.09
C PRO A 74 -8.56 -20.12 1.66
N GLN A 75 -8.72 -20.00 2.98
CA GLN A 75 -10.03 -19.84 3.64
C GLN A 75 -10.47 -18.38 3.68
N CYS A 76 -9.54 -17.44 3.54
CA CYS A 76 -9.82 -16.03 3.45
C CYS A 76 -10.22 -15.68 2.02
N ARG A 77 -11.50 -15.35 1.83
CA ARG A 77 -12.01 -14.79 0.57
C ARG A 77 -12.34 -13.33 0.81
N VAL A 78 -11.63 -12.45 0.12
CA VAL A 78 -11.82 -11.01 0.28
C VAL A 78 -12.72 -10.50 -0.84
N VAL A 79 -13.73 -9.71 -0.50
CA VAL A 79 -14.56 -9.04 -1.51
C VAL A 79 -13.85 -7.75 -1.90
N TYR A 80 -13.42 -7.63 -3.16
CA TYR A 80 -12.71 -6.45 -3.65
C TYR A 80 -13.05 -6.17 -5.12
N ASN A 81 -12.91 -4.91 -5.52
CA ASN A 81 -13.07 -4.50 -6.91
C ASN A 81 -11.80 -4.82 -7.70
N LYS A 82 -11.89 -5.68 -8.71
CA LYS A 82 -10.74 -6.12 -9.53
C LYS A 82 -10.21 -5.07 -10.49
N LYS A 83 -10.98 -4.02 -10.78
CA LYS A 83 -10.60 -2.93 -11.70
C LYS A 83 -11.09 -1.59 -11.13
N PRO A 84 -10.56 -1.17 -9.97
CA PRO A 84 -11.00 0.06 -9.35
C PRO A 84 -10.49 1.25 -10.18
N LYS A 85 -11.40 2.16 -10.56
CA LYS A 85 -11.07 3.37 -11.35
C LYS A 85 -11.15 4.66 -10.55
N MET A 86 -11.81 4.62 -9.39
CA MET A 86 -12.09 5.76 -8.54
C MET A 86 -11.41 5.57 -7.18
N ALA A 87 -11.15 6.68 -6.49
CA ALA A 87 -10.49 6.70 -5.18
C ALA A 87 -11.16 5.80 -4.15
N PHE A 88 -12.50 5.82 -4.08
CA PHE A 88 -13.26 5.09 -3.06
C PHE A 88 -13.08 3.55 -3.18
N PRO A 89 -13.31 2.91 -4.36
CA PRO A 89 -13.02 1.48 -4.52
C PRO A 89 -11.56 1.08 -4.25
N MET A 90 -10.59 1.94 -4.57
CA MET A 90 -9.17 1.66 -4.28
C MET A 90 -8.91 1.62 -2.77
N MET A 91 -9.42 2.62 -2.04
CA MET A 91 -9.32 2.67 -0.58
C MET A 91 -10.07 1.51 0.10
N GLU A 92 -11.24 1.14 -0.43
CA GLU A 92 -12.03 0.01 0.07
C GLU A 92 -11.26 -1.31 -0.08
N ASN A 93 -10.63 -1.55 -1.23
CA ASN A 93 -9.78 -2.73 -1.43
C ASN A 93 -8.65 -2.82 -0.39
N ILE A 94 -7.91 -1.72 -0.20
CA ILE A 94 -6.83 -1.67 0.81
C ILE A 94 -7.38 -1.96 2.21
N SER A 95 -8.52 -1.36 2.57
CA SER A 95 -9.17 -1.59 3.86
C SER A 95 -9.57 -3.06 4.04
N ASN A 96 -10.09 -3.70 3.00
CA ASN A 96 -10.49 -5.10 3.03
C ASN A 96 -9.28 -6.04 3.18
N PHE A 97 -8.17 -5.73 2.50
CA PHE A 97 -6.90 -6.42 2.74
C PHE A 97 -6.45 -6.30 4.19
N LEU A 98 -6.44 -5.09 4.77
CA LEU A 98 -6.01 -4.87 6.15
C LEU A 98 -6.89 -5.64 7.15
N ALA A 99 -8.20 -5.68 6.93
CA ALA A 99 -9.12 -6.47 7.75
C ALA A 99 -8.82 -7.97 7.65
N ALA A 100 -8.52 -8.47 6.45
CA ALA A 100 -8.14 -9.85 6.22
C ALA A 100 -6.78 -10.20 6.86
N ALA A 101 -5.78 -9.32 6.72
CA ALA A 101 -4.46 -9.50 7.32
C ALA A 101 -4.53 -9.57 8.86
N LYS A 102 -5.36 -8.74 9.50
CA LYS A 102 -5.62 -8.81 10.95
C LYS A 102 -6.24 -10.16 11.35
N ARG A 103 -7.19 -10.66 10.57
CA ARG A 103 -7.82 -11.98 10.81
C ARG A 103 -6.84 -13.13 10.61
N PHE A 104 -5.90 -12.99 9.69
CA PHE A 104 -4.82 -13.95 9.46
C PHE A 104 -3.81 -14.01 10.62
N GLY A 105 -3.75 -12.96 11.45
CA GLY A 105 -2.89 -12.89 12.63
C GLY A 105 -1.80 -11.83 12.57
N VAL A 106 -1.81 -10.97 11.55
CA VAL A 106 -0.90 -9.81 11.50
C VAL A 106 -1.29 -8.83 12.61
N MET A 107 -0.31 -8.46 13.45
CA MET A 107 -0.53 -7.52 14.53
C MET A 107 -0.88 -6.13 13.98
N GLU A 108 -1.85 -5.46 14.59
CA GLU A 108 -2.30 -4.13 14.14
C GLU A 108 -1.17 -3.09 14.14
N ILE A 109 -0.21 -3.20 15.06
CA ILE A 109 0.97 -2.33 15.12
C ILE A 109 1.87 -2.44 13.88
N SER A 110 1.80 -3.57 13.18
CA SER A 110 2.56 -3.86 11.95
C SER A 110 1.73 -3.59 10.70
N CYS A 111 0.44 -3.28 10.83
CA CYS A 111 -0.41 -2.88 9.71
C CYS A 111 -0.23 -1.39 9.41
N PHE A 112 -0.19 -1.05 8.12
CA PHE A 112 -0.34 0.34 7.66
C PHE A 112 -1.81 0.77 7.60
N GLN A 113 -2.08 2.06 7.49
CA GLN A 113 -3.43 2.58 7.27
C GLN A 113 -3.71 2.78 5.77
N THR A 114 -4.97 2.70 5.35
CA THR A 114 -5.35 2.95 3.95
C THR A 114 -4.83 4.28 3.40
N VAL A 115 -4.88 5.34 4.21
CA VAL A 115 -4.38 6.67 3.85
C VAL A 115 -2.85 6.71 3.70
N ASP A 116 -2.13 5.85 4.41
CA ASP A 116 -0.66 5.78 4.37
C ASP A 116 -0.17 5.35 3.00
N LEU A 117 -0.85 4.33 2.44
CA LEU A 117 -0.56 3.79 1.13
C LEU A 117 -1.19 4.64 0.02
N TYR A 118 -2.46 5.04 0.15
CA TYR A 118 -3.18 5.74 -0.92
C TYR A 118 -2.65 7.17 -1.17
N GLU A 119 -2.32 7.91 -0.11
CA GLU A 119 -1.79 9.28 -0.21
C GLU A 119 -0.25 9.33 -0.17
N ASN A 120 0.43 8.18 -0.16
CA ASN A 120 1.88 8.09 0.01
C ASN A 120 2.41 8.91 1.21
N LYS A 121 1.68 8.84 2.34
CA LYS A 121 2.03 9.59 3.56
C LYS A 121 3.02 8.83 4.44
N GLN A 122 2.98 7.50 4.42
CA GLN A 122 3.84 6.61 5.22
C GLN A 122 4.21 5.33 4.45
N CYS A 123 4.67 5.46 3.20
CA CYS A 123 5.01 4.30 2.36
C CYS A 123 6.16 3.42 2.92
N TYR A 124 7.02 3.96 3.81
CA TYR A 124 8.02 3.17 4.56
C TYR A 124 7.43 2.07 5.45
N LYS A 125 6.13 2.10 5.77
CA LYS A 125 5.47 1.02 6.52
C LYS A 125 5.07 -0.17 5.63
N VAL A 126 5.19 0.00 4.32
CA VAL A 126 4.77 -0.97 3.30
C VAL A 126 5.99 -1.63 2.65
N SER A 127 7.16 -1.00 2.77
CA SER A 127 8.49 -1.56 2.48
C SER A 127 9.01 -2.36 3.65
#